data_AF-A0A345R4A6-F1
#
_entry.id   AF-A0A345R4A6-F1
#
_cell.length_a   1.000
_cell.length_b   1.000
_cell.length_c   1.000
_cell.angle_alpha   90.00
_cell.angle_beta   90.00
_cell.angle_gamma   90.00
#
_symmetry.space_group_name_H-M   'P 1'
#
loop_
_entity.id
_entity.type
_entity.pdbx_description
1 polymer ?
#
loop_
_entity_poly.entity_id
_entity_poly.type
_entity_poly.pdbx_seq_one_letter_code
_entity_poly.pdbx_strand_id
1 'polypeptide(L)'
;MKGRDLPSYIHRRKRDGKLFFRKRYGAKIVEIPLQTQFPAGDPVPFALHQERERMLNAPMPVAEGKTVTHVIERYERSDDFANLAPRTKADYRQHLDFLQDKIGHLQPKAIERYHVIKWRDTWAKKSPHKANYRLRILKIVMEKAIDFGLLPTGGNRAKGVSEVKRQERALALADRDDRRRQREG
;
A
#
# COMPACT_ATOMS: atom_id res chain seq x y z
N MET A 1 -40.04 4.98 -19.05
CA MET A 1 -39.13 3.90 -18.62
C MET A 1 -39.35 3.65 -17.14
N LYS A 2 -39.65 2.41 -16.72
CA LYS A 2 -39.86 2.04 -15.30
C LYS A 2 -38.51 2.05 -14.56
N GLY A 3 -38.18 3.15 -13.88
CA GLY A 3 -37.03 3.23 -12.96
C GLY A 3 -37.32 2.52 -11.64
N ARG A 4 -37.69 1.23 -11.67
CA ARG A 4 -38.28 0.55 -10.50
C ARG A 4 -37.35 -0.34 -9.69
N ASP A 5 -36.13 -0.62 -10.13
CA ASP A 5 -35.20 -1.43 -9.35
C ASP A 5 -33.79 -0.85 -9.35
N LEU A 6 -33.15 -0.86 -8.17
CA LEU A 6 -31.75 -0.49 -8.01
C LEU A 6 -30.86 -1.48 -8.78
N PRO A 7 -29.71 -1.05 -9.34
CA PRO A 7 -28.77 -1.96 -9.96
C PRO A 7 -28.35 -3.09 -9.00
N SER A 8 -28.04 -4.27 -9.55
CA SER A 8 -27.53 -5.40 -8.77
C SER A 8 -26.36 -4.97 -7.88
N TYR A 9 -26.28 -5.59 -6.69
CA TYR A 9 -25.35 -5.28 -5.60
C TYR A 9 -25.60 -3.94 -4.91
N ILE A 10 -26.52 -3.09 -5.36
CA ILE A 10 -26.90 -1.86 -4.67
C ILE A 10 -28.17 -2.10 -3.87
N HIS A 11 -28.20 -1.64 -2.64
CA HIS A 11 -29.41 -1.67 -1.83
C HIS A 11 -29.59 -0.36 -1.05
N ARG A 12 -30.85 -0.05 -0.77
CA ARG A 12 -31.22 1.05 0.11
C ARG A 12 -31.43 0.53 1.52
N ARG A 13 -30.71 1.08 2.49
CA ARG A 13 -30.85 0.71 3.88
C ARG A 13 -32.14 1.31 4.46
N LYS A 14 -32.98 0.47 5.08
CA LYS A 14 -34.31 0.88 5.59
C LYS A 14 -34.25 1.96 6.67
N ARG A 15 -33.20 1.95 7.51
CA ARG A 15 -33.08 2.84 8.67
C ARG A 15 -32.88 4.31 8.29
N ASP A 16 -32.02 4.59 7.32
CA ASP A 16 -31.59 5.95 6.98
C ASP A 16 -31.71 6.29 5.49
N GLY A 17 -32.26 5.37 4.70
CA GLY A 17 -32.51 5.57 3.27
C GLY A 17 -31.24 5.66 2.41
N LYS A 18 -30.04 5.47 2.99
CA LYS A 18 -28.77 5.55 2.26
C LYS A 18 -28.52 4.31 1.40
N LEU A 19 -27.83 4.52 0.29
CA LEU A 19 -27.45 3.49 -0.65
C LEU A 19 -26.10 2.90 -0.32
N PHE A 20 -26.03 1.57 -0.36
CA PHE A 20 -24.85 0.77 -0.11
C PHE A 20 -24.62 -0.25 -1.22
N PHE A 21 -23.37 -0.39 -1.62
CA PHE A 21 -22.89 -1.49 -2.44
C PHE A 21 -22.58 -2.70 -1.54
N ARG A 22 -23.18 -3.84 -1.85
CA ARG A 22 -23.11 -5.08 -1.10
C ARG A 22 -22.46 -6.16 -1.94
N LYS A 23 -21.24 -6.56 -1.58
CA LYS A 23 -20.50 -7.62 -2.26
C LYS A 23 -20.13 -8.72 -1.29
N ARG A 24 -20.36 -9.96 -1.71
CA ARG A 24 -20.00 -11.15 -0.96
C ARG A 24 -18.54 -11.49 -1.24
N TYR A 25 -17.79 -11.72 -0.17
CA TYR A 25 -16.42 -12.22 -0.22
C TYR A 25 -16.34 -13.48 0.64
N GLY A 26 -16.45 -14.65 0.01
CA GLY A 26 -16.61 -15.93 0.70
C GLY A 26 -17.87 -15.95 1.58
N ALA A 27 -17.73 -16.23 2.87
CA ALA A 27 -18.84 -16.24 3.83
C ALA A 27 -19.29 -14.84 4.29
N LYS A 28 -18.45 -13.80 4.10
CA LYS A 28 -18.72 -12.44 4.59
C LYS A 28 -19.40 -11.58 3.53
N ILE A 29 -20.27 -10.68 3.97
CA ILE A 29 -20.88 -9.63 3.16
C ILE A 29 -20.25 -8.30 3.59
N VAL A 30 -19.72 -7.55 2.63
CA VAL A 30 -19.18 -6.20 2.88
C VAL A 30 -20.15 -5.18 2.29
N GLU A 31 -20.49 -4.17 3.09
CA GLU A 31 -21.32 -3.03 2.69
C GLU A 31 -20.47 -1.78 2.60
N ILE A 32 -20.45 -1.15 1.43
CA ILE A 32 -19.69 0.07 1.15
C ILE A 32 -20.71 1.18 0.86
N PRO A 33 -20.71 2.30 1.61
CA PRO A 33 -21.60 3.42 1.31
C PRO A 33 -21.28 3.99 -0.07
N LEU A 34 -22.31 4.22 -0.88
CA LEU A 34 -22.15 4.85 -2.18
C LEU A 34 -22.02 6.36 -2.01
N GLN A 35 -21.17 6.99 -2.81
CA GLN A 35 -21.08 8.45 -2.94
C GLN A 35 -22.34 8.98 -3.61
N THR A 36 -22.82 8.28 -4.64
CA THR A 36 -24.07 8.63 -5.32
C THR A 36 -25.26 8.24 -4.45
N GLN A 37 -25.89 9.24 -3.86
CA GLN A 37 -27.15 9.12 -3.11
C GLN A 37 -28.26 9.81 -3.90
N PHE A 38 -29.45 9.22 -3.92
CA PHE A 38 -30.62 9.82 -4.55
C PHE A 38 -31.90 9.35 -3.85
N PRO A 39 -33.02 10.11 -3.90
CA PRO A 39 -34.29 9.73 -3.28
C PRO A 39 -34.86 8.41 -3.81
N ALA A 40 -35.71 7.76 -3.02
CA ALA A 40 -36.47 6.61 -3.50
C ALA A 40 -37.59 7.08 -4.45
N GLY A 41 -37.78 6.39 -5.58
CA GLY A 41 -38.78 6.74 -6.59
C GLY A 41 -38.24 7.55 -7.76
N ASP A 42 -37.09 8.20 -7.59
CA ASP A 42 -36.40 8.90 -8.67
C ASP A 42 -35.73 7.92 -9.65
N PRO A 43 -35.57 8.30 -10.92
CA PRO A 43 -34.80 7.53 -11.88
C PRO A 43 -33.36 7.32 -11.39
N VAL A 44 -32.85 6.09 -11.57
CA VAL A 44 -31.47 5.75 -11.22
C VAL A 44 -30.50 6.63 -12.02
N PRO A 45 -29.65 7.45 -11.37
CA PRO A 45 -28.74 8.33 -12.08
C PRO A 45 -27.60 7.54 -12.73
N PHE A 46 -27.13 8.00 -13.90
CA PHE A 46 -26.00 7.37 -14.61
C PHE A 46 -24.72 7.29 -13.75
N ALA A 47 -24.51 8.27 -12.86
CA ALA A 47 -23.39 8.26 -11.91
C ALA A 47 -23.37 6.99 -11.03
N LEU A 48 -24.55 6.48 -10.66
CA LEU A 48 -24.66 5.25 -9.86
C LEU A 48 -24.16 4.03 -10.63
N HIS A 49 -24.43 3.96 -11.93
CA HIS A 49 -23.92 2.88 -12.80
C HIS A 49 -22.39 2.92 -12.89
N GLN A 50 -21.80 4.10 -13.07
CA GLN A 50 -20.33 4.23 -13.10
C GLN A 50 -19.67 3.84 -11.77
N GLU A 51 -20.25 4.28 -10.65
CA GLU A 51 -19.75 3.95 -9.33
C GLU A 51 -19.85 2.44 -9.06
N ARG A 52 -20.96 1.81 -9.45
CA ARG A 52 -21.14 0.34 -9.40
C ARG A 52 -20.04 -0.39 -10.16
N GLU A 53 -19.75 0.00 -11.40
CA GLU A 53 -18.69 -0.64 -12.20
C GLU A 53 -17.33 -0.53 -11.52
N ARG A 54 -17.01 0.63 -10.93
CA ARG A 54 -15.77 0.79 -10.14
C ARG A 54 -15.74 -0.16 -8.94
N MET A 55 -16.85 -0.29 -8.21
CA MET A 55 -16.94 -1.17 -7.03
C MET A 55 -16.90 -2.67 -7.39
N LEU A 56 -17.46 -3.04 -8.54
CA LEU A 56 -17.38 -4.42 -9.04
C LEU A 56 -15.95 -4.80 -9.40
N ASN A 57 -15.24 -3.90 -10.07
CA ASN A 57 -13.86 -4.08 -10.50
C ASN A 57 -12.84 -3.78 -9.39
N ALA A 58 -13.28 -3.25 -8.25
CA ALA A 58 -12.41 -3.01 -7.11
C ALA A 58 -11.84 -4.35 -6.58
N PRO A 59 -10.54 -4.39 -6.24
CA PRO A 59 -9.92 -5.57 -5.64
C PRO A 59 -10.64 -5.94 -4.34
N MET A 60 -10.66 -7.23 -4.00
CA MET A 60 -11.29 -7.70 -2.76
C MET A 60 -10.73 -6.95 -1.54
N PRO A 61 -11.58 -6.40 -0.65
CA PRO A 61 -11.12 -5.86 0.60
C PRO A 61 -10.46 -7.00 1.38
N VAL A 62 -9.22 -6.77 1.79
CA VAL A 62 -8.49 -7.66 2.67
C VAL A 62 -9.27 -7.83 3.97
N ALA A 63 -9.39 -9.05 4.47
CA ALA A 63 -9.99 -9.28 5.78
C ALA A 63 -9.29 -8.42 6.84
N GLU A 64 -10.08 -7.74 7.68
CA GLU A 64 -9.57 -6.94 8.79
C GLU A 64 -8.50 -7.70 9.59
N GLY A 65 -7.41 -7.01 9.93
CA GLY A 65 -6.28 -7.60 10.64
C GLY A 65 -5.25 -8.35 9.78
N LYS A 66 -5.40 -8.39 8.45
CA LYS A 66 -4.47 -9.12 7.55
C LYS A 66 -3.72 -8.23 6.56
N THR A 67 -3.75 -6.92 6.77
CA THR A 67 -3.11 -5.93 5.90
C THR A 67 -1.70 -5.58 6.36
N VAL A 68 -0.88 -5.03 5.46
CA VAL A 68 0.42 -4.44 5.84
C VAL A 68 0.24 -3.30 6.84
N THR A 69 -0.81 -2.48 6.70
CA THR A 69 -1.16 -1.46 7.70
C THR A 69 -1.32 -2.07 9.09
N HIS A 70 -2.05 -3.18 9.21
CA HIS A 70 -2.23 -3.84 10.51
C HIS A 70 -0.90 -4.31 11.11
N VAL A 71 0.02 -4.82 10.27
CA VAL A 71 1.36 -5.21 10.71
C VAL A 71 2.15 -4.00 11.22
N ILE A 72 2.12 -2.89 10.47
CA ILE A 72 2.81 -1.65 10.84
C ILE A 72 2.30 -1.15 12.19
N GLU A 73 0.98 -0.99 12.35
CA GLU A 73 0.41 -0.48 13.60
C GLU A 73 0.69 -1.41 14.79
N ARG A 74 0.67 -2.73 14.59
CA ARG A 74 1.01 -3.68 15.67
C ARG A 74 2.51 -3.64 15.99
N TYR A 75 3.37 -3.43 15.00
CA TYR A 75 4.80 -3.23 15.22
C TYR A 75 5.07 -1.93 15.99
N GLU A 76 4.42 -0.81 15.65
CA GLU A 76 4.61 0.45 16.36
C GLU A 76 4.17 0.41 17.83
N ARG A 77 3.21 -0.47 18.17
CA ARG A 77 2.77 -0.73 19.55
C ARG A 77 3.62 -1.77 20.29
N SER A 78 4.58 -2.40 19.63
CA SER A 78 5.41 -3.46 20.23
C SER A 78 6.57 -2.91 21.06
N ASP A 79 7.05 -3.70 22.01
CA ASP A 79 8.22 -3.38 22.83
C ASP A 79 9.47 -3.18 21.97
N ASP A 80 9.63 -3.93 20.88
CA ASP A 80 10.74 -3.79 19.94
C ASP A 80 10.83 -2.36 19.39
N PHE A 81 9.68 -1.79 19.00
CA PHE A 81 9.62 -0.41 18.53
C PHE A 81 9.79 0.58 19.68
N ALA A 82 9.18 0.30 20.84
CA ALA A 82 9.30 1.13 22.03
C ALA A 82 10.75 1.24 22.54
N ASN A 83 11.58 0.22 22.33
CA ASN A 83 12.98 0.18 22.75
C ASN A 83 13.94 0.87 21.75
N LEU A 84 13.48 1.30 20.57
CA LEU A 84 14.30 2.06 19.63
C LEU A 84 14.65 3.45 20.17
N ALA A 85 15.87 3.92 19.83
CA ALA A 85 16.30 5.28 20.11
C ALA A 85 15.34 6.31 19.47
N PRO A 86 15.11 7.48 20.10
CA PRO A 86 14.14 8.47 19.62
C PRO A 86 14.36 8.90 18.16
N ARG A 87 15.62 9.10 17.76
CA ARG A 87 15.98 9.43 16.38
C ARG A 87 15.65 8.30 15.40
N THR A 88 15.94 7.06 15.78
CA THR A 88 15.61 5.88 14.99
C THR A 88 14.10 5.71 14.82
N LYS A 89 13.31 5.96 15.87
CA LYS A 89 11.84 5.95 15.78
C LYS A 89 11.32 6.97 14.78
N ALA A 90 11.84 8.20 14.82
CA ALA A 90 11.44 9.27 13.90
C ALA A 90 11.74 8.91 12.45
N ASP A 91 12.96 8.40 12.17
CA ASP A 91 13.33 7.92 10.84
C ASP A 91 12.46 6.75 10.39
N TYR A 92 12.17 5.78 11.28
CA TYR A 92 11.34 4.63 10.98
C TYR A 92 9.91 5.06 10.62
N ARG A 93 9.28 5.94 11.41
CA ARG A 93 7.92 6.44 11.15
C ARG A 93 7.78 7.02 9.75
N GLN A 94 8.73 7.88 9.33
CA GLN A 94 8.70 8.45 7.99
C GLN A 94 8.64 7.38 6.88
N HIS A 95 9.32 6.26 7.08
CA HIS A 95 9.34 5.16 6.13
C HIS A 95 8.12 4.24 6.27
N LEU A 96 7.64 4.00 7.48
CA LEU A 96 6.43 3.24 7.77
C LEU A 96 5.19 3.94 7.20
N ASP A 97 5.03 5.25 7.43
CA ASP A 97 3.95 6.07 6.86
C ASP A 97 3.92 5.97 5.33
N PHE A 98 5.09 6.05 4.71
CA PHE A 98 5.21 5.90 3.26
C PHE A 98 4.80 4.50 2.78
N LEU A 99 5.19 3.44 3.49
CA LEU A 99 4.78 2.07 3.15
C LEU A 99 3.27 1.87 3.37
N GLN A 100 2.72 2.44 4.44
CA GLN A 100 1.29 2.40 4.74
C GLN A 100 0.47 3.07 3.62
N ASP A 101 0.89 4.27 3.16
CA ASP A 101 0.25 4.95 2.03
C ASP A 101 0.30 4.12 0.74
N LYS A 102 1.46 3.56 0.41
CA LYS A 102 1.67 2.90 -0.90
C LYS A 102 1.17 1.46 -0.97
N ILE A 103 1.35 0.69 0.09
CA ILE A 103 1.10 -0.76 0.09
C ILE A 103 0.34 -1.23 1.33
N GLY A 104 -0.07 -0.33 2.22
CA GLY A 104 -0.73 -0.67 3.48
C GLY A 104 -1.99 -1.51 3.29
N HIS A 105 -2.73 -1.29 2.21
CA HIS A 105 -3.95 -2.02 1.86
C HIS A 105 -3.72 -3.48 1.39
N LEU A 106 -2.47 -3.87 1.09
CA LEU A 106 -2.15 -5.22 0.61
C LEU A 106 -2.05 -6.23 1.75
N GLN A 107 -2.23 -7.51 1.43
CA GLN A 107 -1.93 -8.61 2.37
C GLN A 107 -0.44 -8.95 2.29
N PRO A 108 0.27 -9.17 3.41
CA PRO A 108 1.65 -9.63 3.37
C PRO A 108 1.83 -10.88 2.50
N LYS A 109 0.90 -11.84 2.57
CA LYS A 109 0.94 -13.08 1.76
C LYS A 109 0.76 -12.88 0.25
N ALA A 110 0.27 -11.73 -0.19
CA ALA A 110 0.14 -11.40 -1.62
C ALA A 110 1.38 -10.69 -2.17
N ILE A 111 2.34 -10.33 -1.31
CA ILE A 111 3.56 -9.63 -1.71
C ILE A 111 4.61 -10.65 -2.14
N GLU A 112 4.74 -10.83 -3.43
CA GLU A 112 5.84 -11.59 -4.04
C GLU A 112 7.14 -10.80 -4.21
N ARG A 113 8.26 -11.52 -4.34
CA ARG A 113 9.61 -10.92 -4.45
C ARG A 113 9.72 -9.95 -5.64
N TYR A 114 9.09 -10.25 -6.77
CA TYR A 114 9.14 -9.38 -7.95
C TYR A 114 8.44 -8.04 -7.70
N HIS A 115 7.39 -7.99 -6.87
CA HIS A 115 6.77 -6.74 -6.46
C HIS A 115 7.75 -5.87 -5.68
N VAL A 116 8.46 -6.47 -4.72
CA VAL A 116 9.45 -5.78 -3.88
C VAL A 116 10.57 -5.18 -4.74
N ILE A 117 11.08 -5.92 -5.72
CA ILE A 117 12.08 -5.45 -6.68
C ILE A 117 11.54 -4.25 -7.48
N LYS A 118 10.34 -4.40 -8.06
CA LYS A 118 9.69 -3.33 -8.85
C LYS A 118 9.47 -2.05 -8.03
N TRP A 119 9.02 -2.18 -6.79
CA TRP A 119 8.81 -1.05 -5.89
C TRP A 119 10.13 -0.37 -5.52
N ARG A 120 11.16 -1.14 -5.13
CA ARG A 120 12.50 -0.64 -4.84
C ARG A 120 13.03 0.18 -6.02
N ASP A 121 12.97 -0.37 -7.23
CA ASP A 121 13.49 0.28 -8.43
C ASP A 121 12.70 1.55 -8.76
N THR A 122 11.38 1.52 -8.57
CA THR A 122 10.52 2.70 -8.73
C THR A 122 10.89 3.80 -7.73
N TRP A 123 11.11 3.45 -6.45
CA TRP A 123 11.52 4.42 -5.44
C TRP A 123 12.94 4.95 -5.68
N ALA A 124 13.82 4.10 -6.23
CA ALA A 124 15.21 4.45 -6.50
C ALA A 124 15.34 5.53 -7.57
N LYS A 125 14.39 5.62 -8.52
CA LYS A 125 14.32 6.73 -9.49
C LYS A 125 14.32 8.11 -8.83
N LYS A 126 13.71 8.25 -7.65
CA LYS A 126 13.70 9.50 -6.89
C LYS A 126 14.89 9.64 -5.97
N SER A 127 15.24 8.56 -5.25
CA SER A 127 16.40 8.54 -4.36
C SER A 127 16.81 7.10 -4.07
N PRO A 128 17.96 6.63 -4.59
CA PRO A 128 18.46 5.27 -4.31
C PRO A 128 18.65 5.00 -2.82
N HIS A 129 19.16 6.01 -2.08
CA HIS A 129 19.34 5.91 -0.63
C HIS A 129 18.00 5.68 0.09
N LYS A 130 16.98 6.51 -0.17
CA LYS A 130 15.67 6.34 0.47
C LYS A 130 14.99 5.04 0.04
N ALA A 131 15.19 4.58 -1.19
CA ALA A 131 14.68 3.30 -1.67
C ALA A 131 15.28 2.12 -0.90
N ASN A 132 16.59 2.12 -0.70
CA ASN A 132 17.29 1.09 0.07
C ASN A 132 16.84 1.10 1.54
N TYR A 133 16.70 2.28 2.14
CA TYR A 133 16.19 2.37 3.51
C TYR A 133 14.75 1.82 3.63
N ARG A 134 13.85 2.20 2.70
CA ARG A 134 12.49 1.64 2.65
C ARG A 134 12.49 0.13 2.47
N LEU A 135 13.39 -0.41 1.65
CA LEU A 135 13.55 -1.85 1.49
C LEU A 135 13.94 -2.53 2.81
N ARG A 136 14.84 -1.93 3.59
CA ARG A 136 15.22 -2.44 4.92
C ARG A 136 14.02 -2.43 5.88
N ILE A 137 13.27 -1.34 5.94
CA ILE A 137 12.06 -1.26 6.77
C ILE A 137 11.00 -2.26 6.31
N LEU A 138 10.79 -2.42 4.99
CA LEU A 138 9.87 -3.41 4.46
C LEU A 138 10.27 -4.84 4.86
N LYS A 139 11.57 -5.17 4.87
CA LYS A 139 12.05 -6.46 5.37
C LYS A 139 11.65 -6.67 6.84
N ILE A 140 11.80 -5.66 7.70
CA ILE A 140 11.42 -5.72 9.12
C ILE A 140 9.91 -5.93 9.26
N VAL A 141 9.09 -5.14 8.55
CA VAL A 141 7.63 -5.28 8.58
C VAL A 141 7.21 -6.69 8.15
N MET A 142 7.85 -7.26 7.12
CA MET A 142 7.54 -8.62 6.66
C MET A 142 8.02 -9.71 7.64
N GLU A 143 9.09 -9.51 8.40
CA GLU A 143 9.44 -10.41 9.53
C GLU A 143 8.39 -10.30 10.64
N LYS A 144 7.91 -9.09 10.99
CA LYS A 144 6.83 -8.92 11.98
C LYS A 144 5.52 -9.56 11.53
N ALA A 145 5.25 -9.60 10.23
CA ALA A 145 4.12 -10.37 9.70
C ALA A 145 4.25 -11.89 9.96
N ILE A 146 5.47 -12.43 10.03
CA ILE A 146 5.73 -13.82 10.45
C ILE A 146 5.47 -13.95 11.96
N ASP A 147 6.03 -13.06 12.78
CA ASP A 147 5.83 -13.05 14.25
C ASP A 147 4.33 -12.98 14.62
N PHE A 148 3.52 -12.31 13.79
CA PHE A 148 2.09 -12.16 13.97
C PHE A 148 1.24 -13.29 13.36
N GLY A 149 1.86 -14.31 12.76
CA GLY A 149 1.18 -15.45 12.15
C GLY A 149 0.47 -15.15 10.81
N LEU A 150 0.83 -14.05 10.14
CA LEU A 150 0.26 -13.67 8.84
C LEU A 150 1.07 -14.22 7.65
N LEU A 151 2.31 -14.62 7.91
CA LEU A 151 3.19 -15.31 6.99
C LEU A 151 3.77 -16.56 7.68
N PRO A 152 4.05 -17.64 6.94
CA PRO A 152 4.76 -18.79 7.49
C PRO A 152 6.22 -18.42 7.83
N THR A 153 6.84 -19.19 8.72
CA THR A 153 8.28 -19.08 9.00
C THR A 153 9.09 -19.15 7.71
N GLY A 154 10.01 -18.21 7.50
CA GLY A 154 10.77 -18.07 6.25
C GLY A 154 9.99 -17.46 5.07
N GLY A 155 8.73 -17.06 5.27
CA GLY A 155 7.85 -16.49 4.25
C GLY A 155 8.14 -15.04 3.85
N ASN A 156 9.19 -14.41 4.40
CA ASN A 156 9.54 -13.03 4.07
C ASN A 156 10.07 -12.91 2.63
N ARG A 157 9.19 -12.53 1.70
CA ARG A 157 9.55 -12.37 0.27
C ARG A 157 10.44 -11.16 -0.01
N ALA A 158 10.53 -10.19 0.91
CA ALA A 158 11.47 -9.08 0.81
C ALA A 158 12.89 -9.48 1.22
N LYS A 159 13.05 -10.56 2.00
CA LYS A 159 14.36 -11.12 2.36
C LYS A 159 15.10 -11.60 1.10
N GLY A 160 16.40 -11.31 1.05
CA GLY A 160 17.25 -11.61 -0.11
C GLY A 160 17.16 -10.62 -1.27
N VAL A 161 16.27 -9.62 -1.24
CA VAL A 161 16.28 -8.55 -2.24
C VAL A 161 17.46 -7.62 -1.98
N SER A 162 18.36 -7.52 -2.96
CA SER A 162 19.56 -6.67 -2.90
C SER A 162 19.21 -5.19 -2.94
N GLU A 163 20.10 -4.35 -2.44
CA GLU A 163 19.99 -2.90 -2.54
C GLU A 163 20.39 -2.40 -3.93
N VAL A 164 19.84 -1.26 -4.35
CA VAL A 164 20.27 -0.59 -5.57
C VAL A 164 21.64 0.01 -5.33
N LYS A 165 22.61 -0.32 -6.19
CA LYS A 165 23.95 0.28 -6.13
C LYS A 165 23.83 1.78 -6.35
N ARG A 166 24.49 2.56 -5.49
CA ARG A 166 24.70 3.98 -5.74
C ARG A 166 25.59 4.08 -6.98
N GLN A 167 25.14 4.76 -8.03
CA GLN A 167 26.08 5.33 -8.99
C GLN A 167 26.84 6.39 -8.21
N GLU A 168 28.03 6.03 -7.78
CA GLU A 168 28.91 6.92 -7.04
C GLU A 168 29.26 8.12 -7.93
N ARG A 169 29.65 9.22 -7.29
CA ARG A 169 30.17 10.46 -7.88
C ARG A 169 31.41 10.28 -8.79
N ALA A 170 31.62 9.11 -9.41
CA ALA A 170 32.65 8.87 -10.40
C ALA A 170 32.53 9.84 -11.59
N LEU A 171 31.31 10.18 -12.01
CA LEU A 171 31.09 11.18 -13.06
C LEU A 171 31.50 12.60 -12.63
N ALA A 172 31.41 12.94 -11.34
CA ALA A 172 31.72 14.28 -10.86
C ALA A 172 33.22 14.50 -10.53
N LEU A 173 33.99 13.41 -10.38
CA LEU A 173 35.44 13.45 -10.24
C LEU A 173 36.13 13.43 -11.60
N ALA A 174 35.67 12.57 -12.53
CA ALA A 174 36.17 12.56 -13.91
C ALA A 174 35.97 13.92 -14.61
N ASP A 175 34.81 14.54 -14.42
CA ASP A 175 34.47 15.85 -15.00
C ASP A 175 35.18 17.04 -14.29
N ARG A 176 35.74 16.82 -13.09
CA ARG A 176 36.62 17.79 -12.42
C ARG A 176 38.06 17.68 -12.90
N ASP A 177 38.55 16.46 -13.12
CA ASP A 177 39.91 16.21 -13.61
C ASP A 177 40.07 16.62 -15.08
N ASP A 178 39.07 16.40 -15.94
CA ASP A 178 39.08 16.87 -17.33
C ASP A 178 39.10 18.40 -17.44
N ARG A 179 38.34 19.10 -16.58
CA ARG A 179 38.35 20.58 -16.53
C ARG A 179 39.65 21.16 -15.98
N ARG A 180 40.40 20.40 -15.19
CA ARG A 180 41.73 20.80 -14.70
C ARG A 180 42.77 20.67 -15.81
N ARG A 181 42.74 19.56 -16.56
CA ARG A 181 43.62 19.33 -17.72
C ARG A 181 43.40 20.31 -18.86
N GLN A 182 42.16 20.71 -19.14
CA GLN A 182 41.84 21.70 -20.18
C GLN A 182 42.19 23.16 -19.79
N ARG A 183 42.59 23.42 -18.53
CA ARG A 183 43.04 24.74 -18.06
C ARG A 183 44.56 24.85 -17.95
N GLU A 184 45.27 23.73 -18.07
CA GLU A 184 46.73 23.63 -17.91
C GLU A 184 47.45 23.34 -19.24
N GLY A 185 46.72 23.27 -20.37
CA GLY A 185 47.26 23.19 -21.73
C GLY A 185 46.74 24.32 -22.60
#